data_AF-A0A7V9L5S6-F1
#
_entry.id   AF-A0A7V9L5S6-F1
#
_cell.length_a   1.000
_cell.length_b   1.000
_cell.length_c   1.000
_cell.angle_alpha   90.00
_cell.angle_beta   90.00
_cell.angle_gamma   90.00
#
_symmetry.space_group_name_H-M   'P 1'
#
loop_
_entity.id
_entity.type
_entity.pdbx_description
1 polymer ?
#
loop_
_entity_poly.entity_id
_entity_poly.type
_entity_poly.pdbx_seq_one_letter_code
_entity_poly.pdbx_strand_id
1 'polypeptide(L)'
;RDRTTCSAYSVRPTPDARVSMPLTWDELATCDPRAFTLRTVPALYAERGDAHAGIDEAVCRIEPLLALADRDEPEVKARKKQKKIHVPVITIAQAKLKPDALAGLERWKAKYPAIVPLLAPEHVIVDTNRGRATAWYRVRINLSAVPEDQRPPQETPDPDYDVKTEWADWRAKSPTSEP
;
A
#
# COMPACT_ATOMS: atom_id res chain seq x y z
N ARG A 1 -0.71 6.92 -8.75
CA ARG A 1 -2.00 7.51 -8.27
C ARG A 1 -2.07 7.29 -6.76
N ASP A 2 -2.71 8.18 -6.00
CA ASP A 2 -2.86 8.12 -4.53
C ASP A 2 -1.57 8.25 -3.70
N ARG A 3 -0.67 9.15 -4.11
CA ARG A 3 0.48 9.57 -3.28
C ARG A 3 0.18 10.90 -2.61
N THR A 4 0.46 11.01 -1.31
CA THR A 4 0.34 12.26 -0.56
C THR A 4 1.51 13.17 -0.85
N THR A 5 1.23 14.41 -1.24
CA THR A 5 2.22 15.48 -1.42
C THR A 5 1.75 16.73 -0.68
N CYS A 6 2.67 17.50 -0.11
CA CYS A 6 2.35 18.79 0.48
C CYS A 6 1.98 19.78 -0.62
N SER A 7 0.92 20.57 -0.42
CA SER A 7 0.60 21.67 -1.32
C SER A 7 1.54 22.85 -1.05
N ALA A 8 1.72 23.72 -2.05
CA ALA A 8 2.37 25.02 -1.86
C ALA A 8 1.72 25.78 -0.68
N TYR A 9 2.55 26.45 0.11
CA TYR A 9 2.16 27.22 1.29
C TYR A 9 1.48 26.43 2.43
N SER A 10 1.39 25.09 2.34
CA SER A 10 0.87 24.29 3.45
C SER A 10 1.80 24.28 4.65
N VAL A 11 1.21 24.41 5.85
CA VAL A 11 1.91 24.23 7.13
C VAL A 11 2.14 22.75 7.38
N ARG A 12 3.30 22.42 7.94
CA ARG A 12 3.70 21.07 8.33
C ARG A 12 3.45 20.86 9.82
N PRO A 13 3.08 19.63 10.23
CA PRO A 13 2.91 19.29 11.64
C PRO A 13 4.29 19.10 12.32
N THR A 14 5.12 20.13 12.29
CA THR A 14 6.42 20.20 12.94
C THR A 14 6.35 21.20 14.09
N PRO A 15 7.20 21.08 15.14
CA PRO A 15 7.17 21.97 16.29
C PRO A 15 7.33 23.47 15.94
N ASP A 16 8.02 23.77 14.84
CA ASP A 16 8.25 25.12 14.31
C ASP A 16 7.18 25.59 13.32
N ALA A 17 6.13 24.80 13.08
CA ALA A 17 5.06 25.09 12.11
C ALA A 17 5.62 25.50 10.73
N ARG A 18 6.56 24.71 10.21
CA ARG A 18 7.24 24.97 8.95
C ARG A 18 6.28 24.99 7.77
N VAL A 19 6.56 25.80 6.76
CA VAL A 19 5.73 25.95 5.56
C VAL A 19 6.45 25.35 4.35
N SER A 20 5.69 24.69 3.48
CA SER A 20 6.14 24.28 2.15
C SER A 20 6.21 25.49 1.21
N MET A 21 7.25 26.31 1.39
CA MET A 21 7.43 27.61 0.72
C MET A 21 7.92 27.46 -0.73
N PRO A 22 7.19 27.95 -1.74
CA PRO A 22 7.71 28.12 -3.10
C PRO A 22 8.85 29.13 -3.14
N LEU A 23 9.86 28.88 -3.97
CA LEU A 23 11.06 29.70 -4.10
C LEU A 23 11.43 29.87 -5.56
N THR A 24 12.10 30.97 -5.87
CA THR A 24 12.80 31.14 -7.15
C THR A 24 14.05 30.25 -7.21
N TRP A 25 14.59 30.04 -8.42
CA TRP A 25 15.82 29.25 -8.60
C TRP A 25 17.04 29.87 -7.89
N ASP A 26 17.12 31.20 -7.86
CA ASP A 26 18.21 31.92 -7.19
C ASP A 26 18.14 31.76 -5.66
N GLU A 27 16.93 31.83 -5.09
CA GLU A 27 16.73 31.62 -3.65
C GLU A 27 17.00 30.16 -3.24
N LEU A 28 16.59 29.20 -4.06
CA LEU A 28 16.72 27.77 -3.76
C LEU A 28 18.17 27.37 -3.47
N ALA A 29 19.14 27.95 -4.17
CA ALA A 29 20.55 27.62 -4.02
C ALA A 29 21.12 27.91 -2.62
N THR A 30 20.50 28.83 -1.87
CA THR A 30 21.05 29.35 -0.60
C THR A 30 20.09 29.33 0.57
N CYS A 31 18.83 28.95 0.35
CA CYS A 31 17.80 29.01 1.38
C CYS A 31 18.04 28.03 2.54
N ASP A 32 17.65 28.43 3.76
CA ASP A 32 17.43 27.50 4.87
C ASP A 32 15.92 27.21 4.99
N PRO A 33 15.46 25.97 4.74
CA PRO A 33 14.06 25.60 4.89
C PRO A 33 13.48 25.89 6.28
N ARG A 34 14.32 25.95 7.34
CA ARG A 34 13.88 26.24 8.71
C ARG A 34 13.42 27.69 8.89
N ALA A 35 13.83 28.60 8.01
CA ALA A 35 13.44 30.00 8.06
C ALA A 35 11.98 30.24 7.63
N PHE A 36 11.36 29.27 6.95
CA PHE A 36 10.00 29.40 6.43
C PHE A 36 8.97 28.76 7.37
N THR A 37 8.33 29.57 8.17
CA THR A 37 7.34 29.15 9.17
C THR A 37 6.04 29.91 8.97
N LEU A 38 4.97 29.44 9.60
CA LEU A 38 3.68 30.14 9.65
C LEU A 38 3.82 31.62 10.07
N ARG A 39 4.84 31.95 10.89
CA ARG A 39 5.07 33.31 11.39
C ARG A 39 5.88 34.20 10.44
N THR A 40 6.74 33.62 9.60
CA THR A 40 7.68 34.37 8.77
C THR A 40 7.19 34.51 7.32
N VAL A 41 6.51 33.48 6.80
CA VAL A 41 6.09 33.43 5.39
C VAL A 41 5.17 34.58 4.97
N PRO A 42 4.17 35.03 5.74
CA PRO A 42 3.31 36.14 5.31
C PRO A 42 4.07 37.44 5.01
N ALA A 43 5.08 37.78 5.82
CA ALA A 43 5.92 38.96 5.59
C ALA A 43 6.80 38.79 4.35
N LEU A 44 7.41 37.62 4.19
CA LEU A 44 8.22 37.29 3.02
C LEU A 44 7.41 37.34 1.72
N TYR A 45 6.17 36.83 1.73
CA TYR A 45 5.27 36.88 0.59
C TYR A 45 4.86 38.32 0.24
N ALA A 46 4.60 39.16 1.25
CA ALA A 46 4.29 40.57 1.02
C ALA A 46 5.48 41.36 0.42
N GLU A 47 6.70 41.02 0.82
CA GLU A 47 7.93 41.65 0.32
C GLU A 47 8.30 41.18 -1.09
N ARG A 48 8.20 39.87 -1.35
CA ARG A 48 8.78 39.23 -2.54
C ARG A 48 7.74 38.86 -3.60
N GLY A 49 6.47 38.77 -3.23
CA GLY A 49 5.40 38.25 -4.07
C GLY A 49 5.40 36.72 -4.19
N ASP A 50 4.62 36.22 -5.15
CA ASP A 50 4.51 34.79 -5.43
C ASP A 50 5.58 34.33 -6.42
N ALA A 51 6.50 33.47 -5.97
CA ALA A 51 7.53 32.88 -6.82
C ALA A 51 6.95 31.98 -7.93
N HIS A 52 5.71 31.51 -7.79
CA HIS A 52 5.03 30.65 -8.74
C HIS A 52 4.02 31.39 -9.64
N ALA A 53 3.98 32.73 -9.63
CA ALA A 53 2.97 33.49 -10.38
C ALA A 53 2.84 33.10 -11.86
N GLY A 54 3.96 32.73 -12.52
CA GLY A 54 3.99 32.33 -13.94
C GLY A 54 3.86 30.82 -14.21
N ILE A 55 3.56 29.99 -13.20
CA ILE A 55 3.59 28.52 -13.37
C ILE A 55 2.61 28.02 -14.44
N ASP A 56 1.45 28.66 -14.57
CA ASP A 56 0.41 28.30 -15.53
C ASP A 56 0.68 28.83 -16.95
N GLU A 57 1.64 29.74 -17.10
CA GLU A 57 2.01 30.33 -18.40
C GLU A 57 2.93 29.39 -19.21
N ALA A 58 3.66 28.52 -18.54
CA ALA A 58 4.68 27.65 -19.14
C ALA A 58 4.17 26.22 -19.38
N VAL A 59 3.12 26.06 -20.19
CA VAL A 59 2.56 24.74 -20.52
C VAL A 59 3.56 23.92 -21.36
N CYS A 60 4.06 22.81 -20.81
CA CYS A 60 5.06 21.96 -21.46
C CYS A 60 4.49 20.63 -21.97
N ARG A 61 5.22 20.03 -22.92
CA ARG A 61 4.93 18.73 -23.56
C ARG A 61 5.78 17.63 -22.90
N ILE A 62 5.23 16.42 -22.77
CA ILE A 62 5.87 15.31 -22.04
C ILE A 62 6.83 14.49 -22.92
N GLU A 63 6.69 14.59 -24.24
CA GLU A 63 7.42 13.83 -25.25
C GLU A 63 8.95 13.89 -25.10
N PRO A 64 9.59 15.04 -24.78
CA PRO A 64 11.03 15.08 -24.54
C PRO A 64 11.50 14.23 -23.35
N LEU A 65 10.66 14.14 -22.30
CA LEU A 65 10.95 13.32 -21.11
C LEU A 65 10.80 11.83 -21.42
N LEU A 66 9.84 11.45 -22.27
CA LEU A 66 9.68 10.07 -22.74
C LEU A 66 10.88 9.64 -23.58
N ALA A 67 11.32 10.46 -24.53
CA ALA A 67 12.50 10.18 -25.33
C ALA A 67 13.80 10.10 -24.50
N LEU A 68 13.88 10.80 -23.36
CA LEU A 68 14.98 10.63 -22.41
C LEU A 68 14.87 9.29 -21.67
N ALA A 69 13.67 8.92 -21.20
CA ALA A 69 13.45 7.63 -20.55
C ALA A 69 13.79 6.44 -21.47
N ASP A 70 13.47 6.53 -22.77
CA ASP A 70 13.82 5.50 -23.76
C ASP A 70 15.34 5.36 -23.96
N ARG A 71 16.08 6.48 -23.89
CA ARG A 71 17.56 6.49 -23.97
C ARG A 71 18.19 5.95 -22.69
N ASP A 72 17.58 6.27 -21.56
CA ASP A 72 18.04 5.88 -20.23
C ASP A 72 17.52 4.50 -19.82
N GLU A 73 16.78 3.78 -20.69
CA GLU A 73 16.38 2.40 -20.41
C GLU A 73 17.66 1.60 -20.11
N PRO A 74 17.87 1.19 -18.84
CA PRO A 74 18.98 0.31 -18.55
C PRO A 74 18.70 -0.96 -19.34
N GLU A 75 19.72 -1.52 -20.00
CA GLU A 75 19.69 -2.90 -20.47
C GLU A 75 19.05 -3.72 -19.36
N VAL A 76 17.87 -4.31 -19.61
CA VAL A 76 17.12 -5.07 -18.61
C VAL A 76 17.96 -6.30 -18.31
N LYS A 77 18.98 -6.15 -17.45
CA LYS A 77 19.67 -7.26 -16.84
C LYS A 77 18.59 -7.94 -16.06
N ALA A 78 18.13 -9.08 -16.57
CA ALA A 78 17.15 -9.91 -15.91
C ALA A 78 17.59 -9.99 -14.45
N ARG A 79 16.82 -9.37 -13.54
CA ARG A 79 17.10 -9.46 -12.10
C ARG A 79 17.25 -10.95 -11.84
N LYS A 80 18.45 -11.41 -11.44
CA LYS A 80 18.65 -12.81 -11.06
C LYS A 80 17.53 -13.11 -10.08
N LYS A 81 16.58 -13.97 -10.45
CA LYS A 81 15.45 -14.31 -9.59
C LYS A 81 16.07 -14.77 -8.27
N GLN A 82 15.93 -13.98 -7.22
CA GLN A 82 16.30 -14.43 -5.88
C GLN A 82 15.53 -15.74 -5.68
N LYS A 83 16.23 -16.80 -5.27
CA LYS A 83 15.58 -18.09 -4.99
C LYS A 83 14.49 -17.82 -3.97
N LYS A 84 13.23 -18.01 -4.37
CA LYS A 84 12.10 -17.90 -3.45
C LYS A 84 12.28 -18.99 -2.40
N ILE A 85 12.51 -18.60 -1.15
CA ILE A 85 12.46 -19.54 -0.02
C ILE A 85 11.01 -19.96 0.11
N HIS A 86 10.72 -21.24 -0.11
CA HIS A 86 9.36 -21.77 0.01
C HIS A 86 9.04 -21.96 1.49
N VAL A 87 8.33 -20.98 2.07
CA VAL A 87 7.79 -21.11 3.43
C VAL A 87 6.47 -21.90 3.32
N PRO A 88 6.29 -22.98 4.10
CA PRO A 88 5.09 -23.82 4.03
C PRO A 88 3.91 -23.11 4.72
N VAL A 89 3.23 -22.24 3.98
CA VAL A 89 2.08 -21.47 4.48
C VAL A 89 0.80 -21.98 3.85
N ILE A 90 -0.19 -22.32 4.69
CA ILE A 90 -1.53 -22.74 4.25
C ILE A 90 -2.58 -21.68 4.59
N THR A 91 -3.62 -21.59 3.78
CA THR A 91 -4.81 -20.76 4.05
C THR A 91 -5.89 -21.62 4.69
N ILE A 92 -6.40 -21.20 5.84
CA ILE A 92 -7.38 -21.98 6.61
C ILE A 92 -8.79 -21.38 6.58
N ALA A 93 -8.91 -20.06 6.45
CA ALA A 93 -10.19 -19.37 6.50
C ALA A 93 -10.13 -18.06 5.72
N GLN A 94 -11.20 -17.74 5.02
CA GLN A 94 -11.46 -16.45 4.40
C GLN A 94 -12.86 -16.01 4.79
N ALA A 95 -13.06 -14.76 5.23
CA ALA A 95 -14.39 -14.27 5.58
C ALA A 95 -14.55 -12.76 5.38
N LYS A 96 -15.79 -12.29 5.22
CA LYS A 96 -16.11 -10.85 5.19
C LYS A 96 -15.83 -10.18 6.54
N LEU A 97 -16.12 -10.89 7.63
CA LEU A 97 -15.96 -10.37 8.99
C LEU A 97 -14.79 -11.07 9.68
N LYS A 98 -14.04 -10.30 10.46
CA LYS A 98 -12.94 -10.80 11.28
C LYS A 98 -13.36 -11.94 12.23
N PRO A 99 -14.46 -11.84 12.99
CA PRO A 99 -14.87 -12.93 13.89
C PRO A 99 -15.10 -14.25 13.16
N ASP A 100 -15.68 -14.24 11.96
CA ASP A 100 -15.92 -15.46 11.19
C ASP A 100 -14.62 -16.12 10.73
N ALA A 101 -13.63 -15.31 10.32
CA ALA A 101 -12.30 -15.81 9.95
C ALA A 101 -11.58 -16.43 11.16
N LEU A 102 -11.74 -15.84 12.36
CA LEU A 102 -11.19 -16.39 13.61
C LEU A 102 -11.93 -17.65 14.05
N ALA A 103 -13.25 -17.74 13.84
CA ALA A 103 -13.99 -18.97 14.09
C ALA A 103 -13.49 -20.12 13.20
N GLY A 104 -13.10 -19.82 11.95
CA GLY A 104 -12.44 -20.78 11.06
C GLY A 104 -11.10 -21.30 11.61
N LEU A 105 -10.30 -20.42 12.22
CA LEU A 105 -9.07 -20.82 12.91
C LEU A 105 -9.34 -21.80 14.06
N GLU A 106 -10.36 -21.54 14.88
CA GLU A 106 -10.69 -22.43 16.00
C GLU A 106 -11.19 -23.80 15.52
N ARG A 107 -11.99 -23.85 14.44
CA ARG A 107 -12.38 -25.12 13.80
C ARG A 107 -11.17 -25.90 13.28
N TRP A 108 -10.22 -25.21 12.67
CA TRP A 108 -8.98 -25.82 12.19
C TRP A 108 -8.12 -26.38 13.33
N LYS A 109 -7.99 -25.64 14.45
CA LYS A 109 -7.27 -26.11 15.65
C LYS A 109 -7.92 -27.36 16.26
N ALA A 110 -9.25 -27.40 16.30
CA ALA A 110 -9.99 -28.57 16.78
C ALA A 110 -9.79 -29.80 15.88
N LYS A 111 -9.61 -29.59 14.56
CA LYS A 111 -9.32 -30.65 13.59
C LYS A 111 -7.88 -31.17 13.70
N TYR A 112 -6.92 -30.32 14.05
CA TYR A 112 -5.49 -30.66 14.12
C TYR A 112 -4.88 -30.45 15.53
N PRO A 113 -5.40 -31.12 16.58
CA PRO A 113 -5.00 -30.85 17.96
C PRO A 113 -3.52 -31.19 18.23
N ALA A 114 -2.93 -32.13 17.48
CA ALA A 114 -1.52 -32.50 17.62
C ALA A 114 -0.55 -31.39 17.16
N ILE A 115 -1.00 -30.47 16.31
CA ILE A 115 -0.18 -29.41 15.70
C ILE A 115 -0.24 -28.14 16.55
N VAL A 116 -1.37 -27.89 17.21
CA VAL A 116 -1.60 -26.67 18.02
C VAL A 116 -0.47 -26.38 19.02
N PRO A 117 0.11 -27.38 19.74
CA PRO A 117 1.22 -27.13 20.67
C PRO A 117 2.52 -26.66 20.00
N LEU A 118 2.70 -26.94 18.71
CA LEU A 118 3.89 -26.56 17.94
C LEU A 118 3.77 -25.14 17.35
N LEU A 119 2.56 -24.56 17.36
CA LEU A 119 2.29 -23.26 16.78
C LEU A 119 2.40 -22.15 17.83
N ALA A 120 3.48 -21.37 17.76
CA ALA A 120 3.53 -20.07 18.41
C ALA A 120 2.55 -19.05 17.75
N PRO A 121 2.12 -17.99 18.46
CA PRO A 121 1.19 -16.99 17.92
C PRO A 121 1.65 -16.32 16.61
N GLU A 122 2.95 -16.17 16.41
CA GLU A 122 3.57 -15.63 15.19
C GLU A 122 3.36 -16.49 13.94
N HIS A 123 3.05 -17.77 14.10
CA HIS A 123 2.73 -18.66 12.99
C HIS A 123 1.30 -18.44 12.47
N VAL A 124 0.45 -17.76 13.23
CA VAL A 124 -0.93 -17.43 12.83
C VAL A 124 -0.95 -16.04 12.21
N ILE A 125 -1.17 -15.99 10.91
CA ILE A 125 -1.16 -14.77 10.12
C ILE A 125 -2.61 -14.38 9.84
N VAL A 126 -3.06 -13.26 10.40
CA VAL A 126 -4.38 -12.68 10.13
C VAL A 126 -4.22 -11.48 9.21
N ASP A 127 -4.52 -11.68 7.94
CA ASP A 127 -4.49 -10.62 6.93
C ASP A 127 -5.79 -9.82 6.96
N THR A 128 -5.66 -8.49 6.96
CA THR A 128 -6.77 -7.59 6.61
C THR A 128 -6.58 -7.18 5.16
N ASN A 129 -7.42 -7.73 4.28
CA ASN A 129 -7.38 -7.45 2.85
C ASN A 129 -8.43 -6.41 2.49
N ARG A 130 -8.19 -5.66 1.42
CA ARG A 130 -9.11 -4.65 0.91
C ARG A 130 -9.88 -5.21 -0.28
N GLY A 131 -11.20 -5.27 -0.17
CA GLY A 131 -12.09 -5.43 -1.32
C GLY A 131 -12.33 -4.08 -2.01
N ARG A 132 -13.32 -4.03 -2.92
CA ARG A 132 -13.67 -2.79 -3.64
C ARG A 132 -14.16 -1.68 -2.71
N ALA A 133 -14.99 -2.04 -1.73
CA ALA A 133 -15.62 -1.10 -0.79
C ALA A 133 -15.53 -1.53 0.68
N THR A 134 -15.30 -2.83 0.94
CA THR A 134 -15.28 -3.39 2.31
C THR A 134 -13.99 -4.21 2.51
N ALA A 135 -13.49 -4.24 3.74
CA ALA A 135 -12.41 -5.15 4.12
C ALA A 135 -12.91 -6.61 4.11
N TRP A 136 -11.99 -7.54 3.90
CA TRP A 136 -12.21 -8.97 4.15
C TRP A 136 -10.97 -9.56 4.81
N TYR A 137 -11.13 -10.68 5.47
CA TYR A 137 -10.13 -11.26 6.36
C TYR A 137 -9.72 -12.62 5.87
N ARG A 138 -8.42 -12.93 5.98
CA ARG A 138 -7.89 -14.25 5.68
C ARG A 138 -6.98 -14.68 6.82
N VAL A 139 -7.17 -15.90 7.30
CA VAL A 139 -6.25 -16.53 8.25
C VAL A 139 -5.39 -17.54 7.50
N ARG A 140 -4.08 -17.45 7.73
CA ARG A 140 -3.07 -18.36 7.22
C ARG A 140 -2.22 -18.90 8.37
N ILE A 141 -1.67 -20.09 8.19
CA ILE A 141 -0.77 -20.72 9.16
C ILE A 141 0.56 -21.00 8.49
N ASN A 142 1.63 -20.51 9.09
CA ASN A 142 2.99 -20.89 8.75
C ASN A 142 3.37 -22.19 9.48
N LEU A 143 3.61 -23.25 8.72
CA LEU A 143 3.96 -24.58 9.22
C LEU A 143 5.47 -24.79 9.35
N SER A 144 6.28 -23.73 9.38
CA SER A 144 7.75 -23.83 9.47
C SER A 144 8.23 -24.54 10.73
N ALA A 145 7.49 -24.43 11.84
CA ALA A 145 7.78 -25.11 13.09
C ALA A 145 7.24 -26.56 13.15
N VAL A 146 6.43 -26.98 12.17
CA VAL A 146 5.82 -28.30 12.13
C VAL A 146 6.71 -29.27 11.32
N PRO A 147 7.05 -30.45 11.87
CA PRO A 147 7.75 -31.50 11.14
C PRO A 147 7.06 -31.86 9.82
N GLU A 148 7.83 -32.16 8.76
CA GLU A 148 7.30 -32.37 7.40
C GLU A 148 6.28 -33.51 7.30
N ASP A 149 6.48 -34.56 8.09
CA ASP A 149 5.60 -35.72 8.21
C ASP A 149 4.25 -35.39 8.87
N GLN A 150 4.15 -34.27 9.57
CA GLN A 150 2.95 -33.84 10.31
C GLN A 150 2.26 -32.62 9.70
N ARG A 151 2.78 -32.08 8.60
CA ARG A 151 2.20 -30.88 7.95
C ARG A 151 0.87 -31.24 7.27
N PRO A 152 -0.23 -30.57 7.63
CA PRO A 152 -1.51 -30.80 6.98
C PRO A 152 -1.46 -30.21 5.56
N PRO A 153 -2.13 -30.84 4.58
CA PRO A 153 -2.22 -30.32 3.23
C PRO A 153 -3.04 -29.02 3.20
N GLN A 154 -2.90 -28.26 2.11
CA GLN A 154 -3.80 -27.15 1.82
C GLN A 154 -5.21 -27.69 1.56
N GLU A 155 -6.17 -27.33 2.41
CA GLU A 155 -7.58 -27.66 2.27
C GLU A 155 -8.39 -26.45 1.77
N THR A 156 -9.67 -26.68 1.42
CA THR A 156 -10.61 -25.58 1.17
C THR A 156 -10.75 -24.74 2.46
N PRO A 157 -10.58 -23.41 2.39
CA PRO A 157 -10.77 -22.54 3.55
C PRO A 157 -12.18 -22.68 4.13
N ASP A 158 -12.33 -22.61 5.45
CA ASP A 158 -13.64 -22.61 6.10
C ASP A 158 -13.69 -21.46 7.13
N PRO A 159 -14.45 -20.38 6.86
CA PRO A 159 -15.30 -20.18 5.68
C PRO A 159 -14.49 -19.98 4.38
N ASP A 160 -15.08 -20.32 3.24
CA ASP A 160 -14.48 -20.12 1.91
C ASP A 160 -15.03 -18.86 1.24
N TYR A 161 -14.88 -17.71 1.89
CA TYR A 161 -15.28 -16.45 1.27
C TYR A 161 -14.33 -16.07 0.14
N ASP A 162 -14.81 -16.16 -1.12
CA ASP A 162 -14.09 -15.66 -2.28
C ASP A 162 -14.65 -14.32 -2.77
N VAL A 163 -13.84 -13.27 -2.64
CA VAL A 163 -14.14 -11.92 -3.14
C VAL A 163 -14.34 -11.89 -4.66
N LYS A 164 -13.70 -12.80 -5.42
CA LYS A 164 -13.84 -12.86 -6.88
C LYS A 164 -15.23 -13.32 -7.29
N THR A 165 -15.79 -14.29 -6.56
CA THR A 165 -17.16 -14.76 -6.78
C THR A 165 -18.16 -13.64 -6.53
N GLU A 166 -18.01 -12.89 -5.44
CA GLU A 166 -18.85 -11.70 -5.18
C GLU A 166 -18.72 -10.65 -6.28
N TRP A 167 -17.51 -10.47 -6.85
CA TRP A 167 -17.30 -9.53 -7.95
C TRP A 167 -17.93 -9.99 -9.26
N ALA A 168 -17.87 -11.29 -9.56
CA ALA A 168 -18.52 -11.87 -10.73
C ALA A 168 -20.05 -11.67 -10.64
N ASP A 169 -20.62 -11.96 -9.46
CA ASP A 169 -22.05 -11.75 -9.19
C ASP A 169 -22.44 -10.28 -9.31
N TRP A 170 -21.65 -9.36 -8.77
CA TRP A 170 -21.90 -7.92 -8.89
C TRP A 170 -21.82 -7.43 -10.33
N ARG A 171 -20.82 -7.88 -11.11
CA ARG A 171 -20.69 -7.53 -12.53
C ARG A 171 -21.87 -8.03 -13.36
N ALA A 172 -22.33 -9.26 -13.10
CA ALA A 172 -23.49 -9.83 -13.78
C ALA A 172 -24.80 -9.06 -13.45
N LYS A 173 -24.90 -8.48 -12.25
CA LYS A 173 -26.08 -7.72 -11.79
C LYS A 173 -26.04 -6.23 -12.13
N SER A 174 -24.90 -5.71 -12.58
CA SER A 174 -24.78 -4.28 -12.92
C SER A 174 -25.31 -4.06 -14.34
N PRO A 175 -26.33 -3.21 -14.55
CA PRO A 175 -26.77 -2.89 -15.89
C PRO A 175 -25.61 -2.24 -16.63
N THR A 176 -25.22 -2.83 -17.77
CA THR A 176 -24.29 -2.22 -18.70
C THR A 176 -24.92 -0.91 -19.15
N SER A 177 -24.45 0.22 -18.63
CA SER A 177 -24.64 1.51 -19.29
C SER A 177 -23.81 1.47 -20.57
N GLU A 178 -24.42 1.01 -21.66
CA GLU A 178 -23.87 1.24 -23.00
C GLU A 178 -23.90 2.75 -23.32
N PRO A 179 -22.92 3.22 -24.12
CA PRO A 179 -22.54 4.63 -24.23
C PRO A 179 -23.58 5.55 -24.88
#